data_AF-A0A257SLT6-F1
#
_entry.id   AF-A0A257SLT6-F1
#
_cell.length_a   1.000
_cell.length_b   1.000
_cell.length_c   1.000
_cell.angle_alpha   90.00
_cell.angle_beta   90.00
_cell.angle_gamma   90.00
#
_symmetry.space_group_name_H-M   'P 1'
#
loop_
_entity.id
_entity.type
_entity.pdbx_description
1 polymer ?
#
loop_
_entity_poly.entity_id
_entity_poly.type
_entity_poly.pdbx_seq_one_letter_code
_entity_poly.pdbx_strand_id
1 'polypeptide(L)'
;MTNTIDLRGLVRPQFVEATTRDDNPNVAEFRLQPLERGFGHTLGNAMRRMLLSSLRGSAVWAFRIDGVVHEHQTIAGVVEDVHQIIGNLKTLTVMLDDEVEEAVVHLAKSKAGVVTAADIQAASGVRVLNPSHHILTLQDDRDLTMDLYIDKGRGYVEADQHPLD
;
A
#
# COMPACT_ATOMS: atom_id res chain seq x y z
N MET A 1 -41.55 15.97 24.79
CA MET A 1 -41.13 17.28 24.24
C MET A 1 -40.01 17.00 23.25
N THR A 2 -40.26 17.20 21.96
CA THR A 2 -39.27 16.95 20.90
C THR A 2 -38.35 18.15 20.83
N ASN A 3 -37.12 18.03 21.35
CA ASN A 3 -36.14 19.11 21.33
C ASN A 3 -35.58 19.21 19.91
N THR A 4 -36.24 19.98 19.05
CA THR A 4 -35.77 20.23 17.69
C THR A 4 -34.54 21.11 17.78
N ILE A 5 -33.36 20.51 17.57
CA ILE A 5 -32.08 21.24 17.53
C ILE A 5 -32.18 22.30 16.42
N ASP A 6 -32.08 23.57 16.78
CA ASP A 6 -32.07 24.68 15.82
C ASP A 6 -30.68 24.79 15.19
N LEU A 7 -30.58 24.41 13.91
CA LEU A 7 -29.34 24.43 13.13
C LEU A 7 -29.17 25.71 12.29
N ARG A 8 -30.09 26.68 12.43
CA ARG A 8 -30.01 27.95 11.70
C ARG A 8 -28.86 28.80 12.27
N GLY A 9 -27.90 29.16 11.41
CA GLY A 9 -26.76 30.01 11.76
C GLY A 9 -25.39 29.32 11.80
N LEU A 10 -25.34 27.98 11.65
CA LEU A 10 -24.06 27.27 11.54
C LEU A 10 -23.31 27.65 10.26
N VAL A 11 -22.09 28.16 10.42
CA VAL A 11 -21.16 28.38 9.31
C VAL A 11 -20.70 27.03 8.76
N ARG A 12 -21.07 26.76 7.51
CA ARG A 12 -20.61 25.58 6.77
C ARG A 12 -19.26 25.87 6.12
N PRO A 13 -18.32 24.92 6.09
CA PRO A 13 -17.12 25.05 5.27
C PRO A 13 -17.51 25.15 3.79
N GLN A 14 -16.95 26.11 3.08
CA GLN A 14 -17.26 26.39 1.67
C GLN A 14 -16.05 26.22 0.77
N PHE A 15 -14.85 26.39 1.31
CA PHE A 15 -13.60 26.33 0.57
C PHE A 15 -12.74 25.18 1.07
N VAL A 16 -12.28 24.37 0.13
CA VAL A 16 -11.25 23.36 0.33
C VAL A 16 -10.12 23.71 -0.62
N GLU A 17 -9.05 24.29 -0.10
CA GLU A 17 -7.82 24.48 -0.86
C GLU A 17 -6.95 23.24 -0.67
N ALA A 18 -6.60 22.58 -1.78
CA ALA A 18 -5.70 21.44 -1.80
C ALA A 18 -4.36 21.89 -2.38
N THR A 19 -3.29 21.77 -1.59
CA THR A 19 -1.93 22.07 -2.01
C THR A 19 -1.10 20.81 -1.91
N THR A 20 -0.52 20.37 -3.03
CA THR A 20 0.51 19.32 -3.04
C THR A 20 1.87 19.94 -2.79
N ARG A 21 2.76 19.20 -2.16
CA ARG A 21 4.13 19.65 -1.96
C ARG A 21 4.99 19.29 -3.16
N ASP A 22 5.70 20.26 -3.72
CA ASP A 22 6.61 20.03 -4.86
C ASP A 22 7.79 19.11 -4.47
N ASP A 23 8.20 19.12 -3.20
CA ASP A 23 9.32 18.32 -2.69
C ASP A 23 8.92 16.89 -2.29
N ASN A 24 7.62 16.60 -2.17
CA ASN A 24 7.14 15.25 -1.88
C ASN A 24 5.74 15.01 -2.47
N PRO A 25 5.62 14.23 -3.56
CA PRO A 25 4.33 13.97 -4.21
C PRO A 25 3.37 13.13 -3.35
N ASN A 26 3.86 12.49 -2.28
CA ASN A 26 3.05 11.70 -1.36
C ASN A 26 2.52 12.53 -0.17
N VAL A 27 2.69 13.86 -0.19
CA VAL A 27 2.20 14.77 0.85
C VAL A 27 1.29 15.83 0.24
N ALA A 28 0.08 15.93 0.79
CA ALA A 28 -0.89 16.95 0.44
C ALA A 28 -1.41 17.66 1.70
N GLU A 29 -1.67 18.95 1.57
CA GLU A 29 -2.28 19.79 2.59
C GLU A 29 -3.67 20.23 2.12
N PHE A 30 -4.67 20.08 3.00
CA PHE A 30 -6.04 20.51 2.73
C PHE A 30 -6.45 21.57 3.74
N ARG A 31 -6.77 22.78 3.27
CA ARG A 31 -7.25 23.90 4.11
C ARG A 31 -8.75 24.06 3.95
N LEU A 32 -9.48 23.85 5.05
CA LEU A 32 -10.94 23.97 5.09
C LEU A 32 -11.35 25.24 5.85
N GLN A 33 -12.09 26.11 5.18
CA GLN A 33 -12.59 27.36 5.79
C GLN A 33 -13.91 27.84 5.16
N PRO A 34 -14.67 28.68 5.87
CA PRO A 34 -14.60 28.98 7.30
C PRO A 34 -15.14 27.82 8.16
N LEU A 35 -14.69 27.74 9.42
CA LEU A 35 -15.19 26.78 10.41
C LEU A 35 -15.60 27.52 11.68
N GLU A 36 -16.70 27.08 12.28
CA GLU A 36 -17.10 27.53 13.62
C GLU A 36 -16.03 27.22 14.67
N ARG A 37 -15.99 28.04 15.72
CA ARG A 37 -15.06 27.81 16.83
C ARG A 37 -15.27 26.41 17.41
N GLY A 38 -14.20 25.62 17.49
CA GLY A 38 -14.22 24.24 18.00
C GLY A 38 -14.55 23.17 16.95
N PHE A 39 -15.09 23.53 15.78
CA PHE A 39 -15.38 22.56 14.71
C PHE A 39 -14.11 22.04 14.04
N GLY A 40 -13.02 22.82 14.04
CA GLY A 40 -11.71 22.39 13.54
C GLY A 40 -11.22 21.10 14.18
N HIS A 41 -11.26 20.99 15.51
CA HIS A 41 -10.87 19.75 16.21
C HIS A 41 -11.85 18.60 15.96
N THR A 42 -13.16 18.90 15.93
CA THR A 42 -14.20 17.90 15.71
C THR A 42 -14.06 17.25 14.33
N LEU A 43 -13.96 18.07 13.28
CA LEU A 43 -13.78 17.62 11.91
C LEU A 43 -12.40 17.00 11.69
N GLY A 44 -11.34 17.66 12.17
CA GLY A 44 -9.96 17.20 12.02
C GLY A 44 -9.73 15.82 12.66
N ASN A 45 -10.24 15.58 13.87
CA ASN A 45 -10.14 14.27 14.50
C ASN A 45 -10.95 13.20 13.76
N ALA A 46 -12.17 13.54 13.30
CA ALA A 46 -12.99 12.60 12.53
C ALA A 46 -12.30 12.22 11.20
N MET A 47 -11.81 13.20 10.44
CA MET A 47 -11.09 12.97 9.19
C MET A 47 -9.79 12.21 9.41
N ARG A 48 -8.99 12.57 10.42
CA ARG A 48 -7.76 11.84 10.78
C ARG A 48 -8.06 10.35 11.03
N ARG A 49 -9.11 10.04 11.80
CA ARG A 49 -9.49 8.65 12.06
C ARG A 49 -9.91 7.93 10.79
N MET A 50 -10.74 8.58 9.96
CA MET A 50 -11.21 8.01 8.70
C MET A 50 -10.04 7.72 7.74
N LEU A 51 -9.11 8.67 7.58
CA LEU A 51 -7.94 8.52 6.71
C LEU A 51 -6.98 7.43 7.20
N LEU A 52 -6.81 7.27 8.52
CA LEU A 52 -5.90 6.27 9.08
C LEU A 52 -6.46 4.84 9.08
N SER A 53 -7.79 4.65 9.05
CA SER A 53 -8.38 3.32 9.26
C SER A 53 -9.29 2.84 8.13
N SER A 54 -9.80 3.74 7.29
CA SER A 54 -10.91 3.43 6.38
C SER A 54 -10.53 3.52 4.91
N LEU A 55 -9.31 3.92 4.58
CA LEU A 55 -8.86 3.96 3.18
C LEU A 55 -8.73 2.54 2.65
N ARG A 56 -9.30 2.32 1.47
CA ARG A 56 -9.13 1.09 0.72
C ARG A 56 -7.81 1.18 -0.04
N GLY A 57 -7.04 0.10 -0.03
CA GLY A 57 -5.77 0.01 -0.73
C GLY A 57 -5.49 -1.42 -1.16
N SER A 58 -4.51 -1.59 -2.03
CA SER A 58 -4.02 -2.89 -2.47
C SER A 58 -2.62 -3.12 -1.91
N ALA A 59 -2.34 -4.32 -1.44
CA ALA A 59 -1.02 -4.69 -0.93
C ALA A 59 -0.70 -6.16 -1.21
N VAL A 60 0.59 -6.49 -1.25
CA VAL A 60 1.04 -7.88 -1.25
C VAL A 60 0.79 -8.46 0.14
N TRP A 61 -0.02 -9.51 0.23
CA TRP A 61 -0.33 -10.17 1.51
C TRP A 61 0.41 -11.50 1.69
N ALA A 62 0.68 -12.20 0.58
CA ALA A 62 1.48 -13.41 0.56
C ALA A 62 2.42 -13.41 -0.65
N PHE A 63 3.47 -14.21 -0.56
CA PHE A 63 4.39 -14.45 -1.65
C PHE A 63 4.91 -15.88 -1.58
N ARG A 64 5.32 -16.41 -2.72
CA ARG A 64 5.94 -17.73 -2.85
C ARG A 64 7.22 -17.59 -3.65
N ILE A 65 8.33 -18.10 -3.14
CA ILE A 65 9.61 -18.16 -3.85
C ILE A 65 10.00 -19.62 -4.00
N ASP A 66 10.38 -20.03 -5.20
CA ASP A 66 10.81 -21.41 -5.44
C ASP A 66 12.08 -21.73 -4.64
N GLY A 67 12.05 -22.83 -3.90
CA GLY A 67 13.15 -23.29 -3.06
C GLY A 67 13.24 -22.64 -1.67
N VAL A 68 12.30 -21.76 -1.30
CA VAL A 68 12.18 -21.21 0.05
C VAL A 68 11.06 -21.92 0.79
N VAL A 69 11.40 -22.55 1.92
CA VAL A 69 10.45 -23.37 2.70
C VAL A 69 9.87 -22.58 3.88
N HIS A 70 10.62 -21.64 4.43
CA HIS A 70 10.19 -20.82 5.56
C HIS A 70 10.86 -19.44 5.55
N GLU A 71 10.30 -18.50 6.29
CA GLU A 71 10.67 -17.09 6.37
C GLU A 71 12.02 -16.81 7.05
N HIS A 72 12.54 -17.78 7.81
CA HIS A 72 13.85 -17.64 8.47
C HIS A 72 15.05 -18.11 7.62
N GLN A 73 14.82 -18.44 6.34
CA GLN A 73 15.83 -19.00 5.46
C GLN A 73 16.65 -17.89 4.76
N THR A 74 17.90 -18.20 4.41
CA THR A 74 18.67 -17.43 3.42
C THR A 74 18.63 -18.13 2.06
N ILE A 75 18.62 -17.35 0.99
CA ILE A 75 18.53 -17.88 -0.38
C ILE A 75 19.93 -17.82 -1.01
N ALA A 76 20.55 -18.98 -1.27
CA ALA A 76 21.93 -19.05 -1.77
C ALA A 76 22.11 -18.30 -3.11
N GLY A 77 22.85 -17.19 -3.10
CA GLY A 77 23.04 -16.32 -4.28
C GLY A 77 22.06 -15.14 -4.37
N VAL A 78 21.29 -14.87 -3.31
CA VAL A 78 20.59 -13.59 -3.09
C VAL A 78 21.32 -12.85 -1.96
N VAL A 79 21.43 -11.52 -2.08
CA VAL A 79 22.11 -10.68 -1.08
C VAL A 79 21.27 -10.54 0.19
N GLU A 80 19.96 -10.41 0.04
CA GLU A 80 18.98 -10.21 1.09
C GLU A 80 18.50 -11.54 1.70
N ASP A 81 18.23 -11.55 3.00
CA ASP A 81 17.50 -12.64 3.64
C ASP A 81 15.98 -12.51 3.41
N VAL A 82 15.22 -13.56 3.74
CA VAL A 82 13.77 -13.56 3.49
C VAL A 82 13.02 -12.51 4.31
N HIS A 83 13.49 -12.10 5.50
CA HIS A 83 12.86 -11.01 6.27
C HIS A 83 13.04 -9.66 5.59
N GLN A 84 14.21 -9.41 5.00
CA GLN A 84 14.48 -8.21 4.23
C GLN A 84 13.60 -8.17 2.97
N ILE A 85 13.44 -9.31 2.28
CA ILE A 85 12.53 -9.43 1.14
C ILE A 85 11.08 -9.12 1.57
N ILE A 86 10.61 -9.68 2.69
CA ILE A 86 9.29 -9.37 3.27
C ILE A 86 9.15 -7.86 3.52
N GLY A 87 10.16 -7.21 4.10
CA GLY A 87 10.16 -5.76 4.33
C GLY A 87 10.07 -4.95 3.03
N ASN A 88 10.81 -5.35 2.01
CA ASN A 88 10.77 -4.72 0.69
C ASN A 88 9.41 -4.91 0.03
N LEU A 89 8.79 -6.10 0.13
CA LEU A 89 7.45 -6.34 -0.40
C LEU A 89 6.36 -5.55 0.36
N LYS A 90 6.48 -5.37 1.67
CA LYS A 90 5.56 -4.54 2.47
C LYS A 90 5.57 -3.05 2.09
N THR A 91 6.67 -2.58 1.51
CA THR A 91 6.80 -1.18 1.07
C THR A 91 6.53 -0.99 -0.42
N LEU A 92 6.27 -2.07 -1.15
CA LEU A 92 5.89 -2.03 -2.56
C LEU A 92 4.48 -1.47 -2.72
N THR A 93 4.35 -0.40 -3.50
CA THR A 93 3.04 0.21 -3.79
C THR A 93 2.45 -0.34 -5.07
N VAL A 94 1.36 -1.10 -4.93
CA VAL A 94 0.55 -1.65 -6.03
C VAL A 94 -0.86 -1.09 -5.99
N MET A 95 -1.50 -1.04 -7.15
CA MET A 95 -2.89 -0.63 -7.30
C MET A 95 -3.62 -1.64 -8.19
N LEU A 96 -4.72 -2.18 -7.67
CA LEU A 96 -5.65 -2.98 -8.43
C LEU A 96 -6.77 -2.10 -8.99
N ASP A 97 -7.12 -2.29 -10.27
CA ASP A 97 -8.24 -1.60 -10.92
C ASP A 97 -9.56 -1.89 -10.18
N ASP A 98 -10.53 -0.97 -10.20
CA ASP A 98 -11.70 -0.97 -9.30
C ASP A 98 -12.48 -2.30 -9.25
N GLU A 99 -12.63 -2.99 -10.38
CA GLU A 99 -13.36 -4.26 -10.53
C GLU A 99 -12.58 -5.52 -10.08
N VAL A 100 -11.30 -5.38 -9.74
CA VAL A 100 -10.42 -6.48 -9.33
C VAL A 100 -10.24 -6.46 -7.81
N GLU A 101 -10.65 -7.53 -7.11
CA GLU A 101 -10.44 -7.65 -5.67
C GLU A 101 -9.06 -8.24 -5.32
N GLU A 102 -8.68 -9.28 -6.05
CA GLU A 102 -7.44 -10.03 -5.84
C GLU A 102 -6.70 -10.25 -7.16
N ALA A 103 -5.37 -10.39 -7.08
CA ALA A 103 -4.55 -10.74 -8.23
C ALA A 103 -3.29 -11.49 -7.80
N VAL A 104 -2.80 -12.37 -8.68
CA VAL A 104 -1.47 -12.97 -8.57
C VAL A 104 -0.62 -12.44 -9.69
N VAL A 105 0.57 -11.93 -9.36
CA VAL A 105 1.57 -11.48 -10.34
C VAL A 105 2.85 -12.27 -10.21
N HIS A 106 3.50 -12.51 -11.34
CA HIS A 106 4.70 -13.32 -11.42
C HIS A 106 5.93 -12.43 -11.61
N LEU A 107 6.98 -12.69 -10.85
CA LEU A 107 8.29 -12.11 -11.03
C LEU A 107 9.25 -13.22 -11.47
N ALA A 108 9.99 -12.96 -12.55
CA ALA A 108 10.99 -13.89 -13.05
C ALA A 108 12.27 -13.14 -13.43
N LYS A 109 13.42 -13.63 -12.96
CA LYS A 109 14.74 -13.09 -13.29
C LYS A 109 15.74 -14.24 -13.41
N SER A 110 16.61 -14.19 -14.41
CA SER A 110 17.65 -15.21 -14.63
C SER A 110 19.09 -14.67 -14.60
N LYS A 111 19.25 -13.35 -14.65
CA LYS A 111 20.57 -12.68 -14.69
C LYS A 111 20.92 -12.04 -13.37
N ALA A 112 22.21 -12.06 -13.04
CA ALA A 112 22.76 -11.35 -11.90
C ALA A 112 22.39 -9.86 -11.92
N GLY A 113 22.23 -9.28 -10.74
CA GLY A 113 21.94 -7.86 -10.54
C GLY A 113 20.69 -7.58 -9.72
N VAL A 114 20.31 -6.31 -9.72
CA VAL A 114 19.17 -5.82 -8.94
C VAL A 114 17.85 -6.28 -9.56
N VAL A 115 16.99 -6.83 -8.72
CA VAL A 115 15.61 -7.17 -9.03
C VAL A 115 14.70 -6.07 -8.51
N THR A 116 13.95 -5.47 -9.41
CA THR A 116 13.06 -4.34 -9.10
C THR A 116 11.62 -4.70 -9.41
N ALA A 117 10.68 -3.85 -8.97
CA ALA A 117 9.27 -4.02 -9.30
C ALA A 117 8.96 -3.91 -10.80
N ALA A 118 9.88 -3.38 -11.62
CA ALA A 118 9.80 -3.42 -13.08
C ALA A 118 9.95 -4.84 -13.65
N ASP A 119 10.54 -5.78 -12.91
CA ASP A 119 10.67 -7.19 -13.32
C ASP A 119 9.37 -7.99 -13.05
N ILE A 120 8.35 -7.37 -12.42
CA ILE A 120 7.03 -7.97 -12.21
C ILE A 120 6.26 -7.98 -13.54
N GLN A 121 5.80 -9.16 -13.92
CA GLN A 121 4.88 -9.35 -15.04
C GLN A 121 3.47 -8.93 -14.58
N ALA A 122 3.15 -7.66 -14.78
CA ALA A 122 1.86 -7.12 -14.39
C ALA A 122 0.73 -7.84 -15.15
N ALA A 123 -0.20 -8.44 -14.39
CA ALA A 123 -1.43 -8.99 -14.92
C ALA A 123 -2.41 -7.85 -15.28
N SER A 124 -3.44 -8.18 -16.09
CA SER A 124 -4.52 -7.23 -16.38
C SER A 124 -5.16 -6.76 -15.07
N GLY A 125 -5.33 -5.44 -14.92
CA GLY A 125 -5.90 -4.86 -13.71
C GLY A 125 -4.90 -4.65 -12.56
N VAL A 126 -3.60 -4.91 -12.74
CA VAL A 126 -2.56 -4.64 -11.74
C VAL A 126 -1.61 -3.54 -12.22
N ARG A 127 -1.38 -2.54 -11.37
CA ARG A 127 -0.42 -1.44 -11.64
C ARG A 127 0.59 -1.31 -10.52
N VAL A 128 1.87 -1.43 -10.87
CA VAL A 128 2.99 -1.09 -9.98
C VAL A 128 3.22 0.41 -10.07
N LEU A 129 3.11 1.14 -8.94
CA LEU A 129 3.24 2.60 -8.95
C LEU A 129 4.70 3.07 -8.96
N ASN A 130 5.61 2.28 -8.37
CA ASN A 130 7.04 2.57 -8.35
C ASN A 130 7.85 1.43 -9.00
N PRO A 131 8.11 1.46 -10.32
CA PRO A 131 8.84 0.40 -11.00
C PRO A 131 10.30 0.25 -10.54
N SER A 132 10.93 1.31 -10.02
CA SER A 132 12.31 1.27 -9.52
C SER A 132 12.42 0.73 -8.09
N HIS A 133 11.30 0.35 -7.47
CA HIS A 133 11.28 -0.23 -6.13
C HIS A 133 12.15 -1.49 -6.08
N HIS A 134 13.13 -1.48 -5.17
CA HIS A 134 14.03 -2.61 -4.97
C HIS A 134 13.30 -3.75 -4.25
N ILE A 135 13.46 -4.98 -4.74
CA ILE A 135 12.89 -6.18 -4.13
C ILE A 135 14.01 -7.00 -3.51
N LEU A 136 15.01 -7.36 -4.31
CA LEU A 136 16.19 -8.13 -3.91
C LEU A 136 17.31 -7.99 -4.95
N THR A 137 18.44 -8.64 -4.70
CA THR A 137 19.62 -8.62 -5.57
C THR A 137 20.16 -10.03 -5.77
N LEU A 138 20.29 -10.46 -7.03
CA LEU A 138 20.93 -11.71 -7.42
C LEU A 138 22.45 -11.51 -7.56
N GLN A 139 23.24 -12.37 -6.92
CA GLN A 139 24.70 -12.33 -6.97
C GLN A 139 25.24 -12.90 -8.28
N ASP A 140 24.64 -14.01 -8.75
CA ASP A 140 25.07 -14.77 -9.92
C ASP A 140 23.89 -15.00 -10.88
N ASP A 141 24.17 -15.46 -12.10
CA ASP A 141 23.13 -15.87 -13.05
C ASP A 141 22.44 -17.15 -12.55
N ARG A 142 21.16 -17.03 -12.22
CA ARG A 142 20.29 -18.11 -11.74
C ARG A 142 18.83 -17.76 -11.97
N ASP A 143 18.03 -18.78 -12.21
CA ASP A 143 16.59 -18.63 -12.28
C ASP A 143 16.01 -18.35 -10.90
N LEU A 144 15.30 -17.24 -10.79
CA LEU A 144 14.48 -16.84 -9.67
C LEU A 144 13.06 -16.62 -10.19
N THR A 145 12.14 -17.34 -9.57
CA THR A 145 10.70 -17.26 -9.80
C THR A 145 10.03 -16.97 -8.47
N MET A 146 9.13 -15.98 -8.48
CA MET A 146 8.38 -15.57 -7.32
C MET A 146 6.96 -15.19 -7.73
N ASP A 147 5.98 -15.68 -6.96
CA ASP A 147 4.58 -15.27 -7.08
C ASP A 147 4.24 -14.30 -5.96
N LEU A 148 3.58 -13.20 -6.30
CA LEU A 148 3.09 -12.21 -5.35
C LEU A 148 1.56 -12.23 -5.37
N TYR A 149 0.96 -12.46 -4.21
CA TYR A 149 -0.48 -12.45 -4.01
C TYR A 149 -0.89 -11.08 -3.48
N ILE A 150 -1.74 -10.39 -4.24
CA ILE A 150 -2.18 -9.02 -3.97
C ILE A 150 -3.68 -9.05 -3.70
N ASP A 151 -4.11 -8.37 -2.65
CA ASP A 151 -5.51 -8.24 -2.26
C ASP A 151 -5.87 -6.78 -1.96
N LYS A 152 -7.15 -6.44 -2.13
CA LYS A 152 -7.74 -5.16 -1.72
C LYS A 152 -8.26 -5.26 -0.29
N GLY A 153 -7.66 -4.49 0.59
CA GLY A 153 -8.04 -4.42 1.99
C GLY A 153 -8.39 -3.02 2.48
N ARG A 154 -8.70 -2.95 3.77
CA ARG A 154 -8.75 -1.71 4.55
C ARG A 154 -7.92 -1.88 5.81
N GLY A 155 -7.14 -0.85 6.14
CA GLY A 155 -6.29 -0.87 7.33
C GLY A 155 -5.11 -1.83 7.19
N TYR A 156 -4.68 -2.39 8.32
CA TYR A 156 -3.55 -3.31 8.42
C TYR A 156 -4.04 -4.63 9.03
N VAL A 157 -3.74 -5.73 8.34
CA VAL A 157 -4.06 -7.10 8.76
C VAL A 157 -2.73 -7.80 9.08
N GLU A 158 -2.66 -8.45 10.23
CA GLU A 158 -1.46 -9.18 10.63
C GLU A 158 -1.37 -10.51 9.88
N ALA A 159 -0.14 -11.03 9.71
CA ALA A 159 0.10 -12.27 8.95
C ALA A 159 -0.77 -13.44 9.44
N ASP A 160 -0.87 -13.63 10.76
CA ASP A 160 -1.64 -14.71 11.39
C ASP A 160 -3.17 -14.59 11.21
N GLN A 161 -3.66 -13.44 10.73
CA GLN A 161 -5.08 -13.19 10.48
C GLN A 161 -5.47 -13.45 9.03
N HIS A 162 -4.50 -13.65 8.13
CA HIS A 162 -4.79 -14.06 6.77
C HIS A 162 -5.21 -15.54 6.74
N PRO A 163 -6.14 -15.92 5.85
CA PRO A 163 -6.51 -17.32 5.68
C PRO A 163 -5.28 -18.15 5.27
N LEU A 164 -5.08 -19.26 5.97
CA LEU A 164 -4.12 -20.29 5.59
C LEU A 164 -4.87 -21.24 4.63
N ASP A 165 -4.67 -21.05 3.33
CA ASP A 165 -5.12 -22.02 2.32
C ASP A 165 -4.28 -23.31 2.36
#